data_AF-A0A2V6PL40-F1
#
_entry.id   AF-A0A2V6PL40-F1
#
_cell.length_a   1.000
_cell.length_b   1.000
_cell.length_c   1.000
_cell.angle_alpha   90.00
_cell.angle_beta   90.00
_cell.angle_gamma   90.00
#
_symmetry.space_group_name_H-M   'P 1'
#
loop_
_entity.id
_entity.type
_entity.pdbx_description
1 polymer ?
#
loop_
_entity_poly.entity_id
_entity_poly.type
_entity_poly.pdbx_seq_one_letter_code
_entity_poly.pdbx_strand_id
1 'polypeptide(L)'
;ISTGLDYPPGSYADTAELTELSREAARLGGIYHTHVRYSLGDRFLDPFKEALDIGRGSSVPIHITHFYHRTTSPGSASRMLGLVEDARDEGLDVTFDSYPYNLSSTRLTILLPQWTHDGGYDNLMAVLRDPKQRERLRKEMTPRSGSWTDM
;
A
#
# COMPACT_ATOMS: atom_id res chain seq x y z
N ILE A 1 -9.65 1.34 -11.64
CA ILE A 1 -9.28 2.38 -10.65
C ILE A 1 -7.83 2.22 -10.22
N SER A 2 -7.19 3.29 -9.74
CA SER A 2 -5.85 3.21 -9.14
C SER A 2 -5.91 3.66 -7.68
N THR A 3 -5.23 2.93 -6.79
CA THR A 3 -5.19 3.25 -5.36
C THR A 3 -3.77 3.29 -4.81
N GLY A 4 -3.59 4.07 -3.74
CA GLY A 4 -2.36 4.09 -2.96
C GLY A 4 -2.69 4.02 -1.48
N LEU A 5 -2.76 2.81 -0.94
CA LEU A 5 -3.40 2.52 0.34
C LEU A 5 -2.49 2.74 1.56
N ASP A 6 -1.20 3.02 1.34
CA ASP A 6 -0.31 3.55 2.37
C ASP A 6 -0.49 5.06 2.59
N TYR A 7 -1.23 5.76 1.71
CA TYR A 7 -1.35 7.22 1.71
C TYR A 7 -2.78 7.68 2.02
N PRO A 8 -2.96 8.62 2.96
CA PRO A 8 -4.22 9.35 3.08
C PRO A 8 -4.54 10.15 1.80
N PRO A 9 -5.82 10.25 1.41
CA PRO A 9 -7.00 9.70 2.10
C PRO A 9 -7.28 8.22 1.77
N GLY A 10 -6.64 7.65 0.74
CA GLY A 10 -6.91 6.28 0.27
C GLY A 10 -6.66 5.21 1.32
N SER A 11 -5.76 5.45 2.28
CA SER A 11 -5.52 4.57 3.42
C SER A 11 -6.73 4.43 4.37
N TYR A 12 -7.76 5.26 4.25
CA TYR A 12 -8.99 5.13 5.05
C TYR A 12 -10.09 4.32 4.35
N ALA A 13 -9.98 4.07 3.04
CA ALA A 13 -10.93 3.22 2.33
C ALA A 13 -10.86 1.79 2.86
N ASP A 14 -11.99 1.13 3.01
CA ASP A 14 -12.04 -0.29 3.38
C ASP A 14 -12.06 -1.20 2.14
N THR A 15 -11.82 -2.49 2.34
CA THR A 15 -11.77 -3.47 1.24
C THR A 15 -13.12 -3.56 0.50
N ALA A 16 -14.25 -3.36 1.18
CA ALA A 16 -15.57 -3.43 0.57
C ALA A 16 -15.81 -2.26 -0.38
N GLU A 17 -15.52 -1.02 0.04
CA GLU A 17 -15.54 0.18 -0.79
C GLU A 17 -14.70 0.00 -2.04
N LEU A 18 -13.46 -0.47 -1.87
CA LEU A 18 -12.55 -0.73 -3.00
C LEU A 18 -13.08 -1.81 -3.94
N THR A 19 -13.78 -2.82 -3.42
CA THR A 19 -14.40 -3.89 -4.21
C THR A 19 -15.57 -3.35 -5.03
N GLU A 20 -16.44 -2.51 -4.46
CA GLU A 20 -17.56 -1.89 -5.17
C GLU A 20 -17.07 -1.00 -6.32
N LEU A 21 -16.09 -0.12 -6.05
CA LEU A 21 -15.49 0.73 -7.08
C LEU A 21 -14.79 -0.08 -8.18
N SER A 22 -14.12 -1.17 -7.79
CA SER A 22 -13.47 -2.08 -8.73
C SER A 22 -14.46 -2.81 -9.60
N ARG A 23 -15.64 -3.16 -9.08
CA ARG A 23 -16.70 -3.82 -9.85
C ARG A 23 -17.24 -2.92 -10.95
N GLU A 24 -17.45 -1.63 -10.66
CA GLU A 24 -17.83 -0.67 -11.70
C GLU A 24 -16.74 -0.49 -12.75
N ALA A 25 -15.47 -0.47 -12.34
CA ALA A 25 -14.36 -0.43 -13.30
C ALA A 25 -14.33 -1.68 -14.19
N ALA A 26 -14.53 -2.88 -13.63
CA ALA A 26 -14.60 -4.13 -14.38
C ALA A 26 -15.74 -4.11 -15.42
N ARG A 27 -16.91 -3.58 -15.06
CA ARG A 27 -18.08 -3.43 -15.96
C ARG A 27 -17.79 -2.56 -17.18
N LEU A 28 -16.80 -1.67 -17.06
CA LEU A 28 -16.35 -0.76 -18.12
C LEU A 28 -15.08 -1.26 -18.84
N GLY A 29 -14.62 -2.49 -18.55
CA GLY A 29 -13.39 -3.05 -19.12
C GLY A 29 -12.10 -2.45 -18.56
N GLY A 30 -12.16 -1.85 -17.37
CA GLY A 30 -11.02 -1.29 -16.66
C GLY A 30 -10.29 -2.31 -15.78
N ILE A 31 -9.20 -1.87 -15.16
CA ILE A 31 -8.36 -2.66 -14.24
C ILE A 31 -8.30 -2.03 -12.84
N TYR A 32 -7.95 -2.82 -11.83
CA TYR A 32 -7.58 -2.36 -10.49
C TYR A 32 -6.06 -2.34 -10.33
N HIS A 33 -5.49 -1.15 -10.19
CA HIS A 33 -4.07 -0.94 -9.98
C HIS A 33 -3.80 -0.43 -8.56
N THR A 34 -2.89 -1.05 -7.81
CA THR A 34 -2.73 -0.71 -6.39
C THR A 34 -1.29 -0.69 -5.89
N HIS A 35 -0.93 0.42 -5.24
CA HIS A 35 0.07 0.43 -4.19
C HIS A 35 -0.63 -0.04 -2.91
N VAL A 36 -0.32 -1.28 -2.52
CA VAL A 36 -1.00 -2.00 -1.43
C VAL A 36 -0.85 -1.34 -0.07
N ARG A 37 -1.72 -1.73 0.87
CA ARG A 37 -1.67 -1.29 2.27
C ARG A 37 -0.66 -2.11 3.05
N TYR A 38 0.60 -1.70 3.07
CA TYR A 38 1.66 -2.51 3.68
C TYR A 38 1.56 -2.67 5.19
N SER A 39 0.74 -1.84 5.86
CA SER A 39 0.46 -2.00 7.29
C SER A 39 -0.51 -3.13 7.61
N LEU A 40 -1.15 -3.75 6.61
CA LEU A 40 -2.16 -4.79 6.81
C LEU A 40 -1.56 -6.09 7.32
N GLY A 41 -2.23 -6.70 8.31
CA GLY A 41 -1.98 -8.08 8.76
C GLY A 41 -0.51 -8.37 9.07
N ASP A 42 0.02 -9.42 8.44
CA ASP A 42 1.42 -9.87 8.55
C ASP A 42 2.46 -8.89 7.97
N ARG A 43 2.02 -7.80 7.32
CA ARG A 43 2.86 -6.80 6.64
C ARG A 43 3.78 -7.39 5.57
N PHE A 44 3.44 -8.58 5.07
CA PHE A 44 4.20 -9.31 4.08
C PHE A 44 3.31 -9.78 2.93
N LEU A 45 2.46 -10.79 3.12
CA LEU A 45 1.57 -11.30 2.07
C LEU A 45 0.17 -10.72 2.17
N ASP A 46 -0.30 -10.39 3.38
CA ASP A 46 -1.67 -9.91 3.59
C ASP A 46 -2.00 -8.62 2.81
N PRO A 47 -1.10 -7.63 2.64
CA PRO A 47 -1.35 -6.48 1.77
C PRO A 47 -1.69 -6.85 0.32
N PHE A 48 -1.05 -7.91 -0.20
CA PHE A 48 -1.30 -8.39 -1.56
C PHE A 48 -2.53 -9.29 -1.61
N LYS A 49 -2.80 -10.08 -0.56
CA LYS A 49 -4.06 -10.84 -0.45
C LYS A 49 -5.28 -9.92 -0.45
N GLU A 50 -5.22 -8.76 0.20
CA GLU A 50 -6.30 -7.75 0.11
C GLU A 50 -6.57 -7.34 -1.35
N ALA A 51 -5.52 -7.14 -2.14
CA ALA A 51 -5.67 -6.82 -3.56
C ALA A 51 -6.33 -7.98 -4.33
N LEU A 52 -5.91 -9.23 -4.06
CA LEU A 52 -6.50 -10.42 -4.66
C LEU A 52 -7.97 -10.59 -4.26
N ASP A 53 -8.33 -10.36 -3.00
CA ASP A 53 -9.70 -10.46 -2.50
C ASP A 53 -10.63 -9.43 -3.15
N ILE A 54 -10.14 -8.20 -3.36
CA ILE A 54 -10.83 -7.18 -4.17
C ILE A 54 -11.06 -7.70 -5.59
N GLY A 55 -10.03 -8.29 -6.22
CA GLY A 55 -10.15 -8.90 -7.54
C GLY A 55 -11.18 -10.02 -7.60
N ARG A 56 -11.16 -10.95 -6.62
CA ARG A 56 -12.16 -12.03 -6.51
C ARG A 56 -13.58 -11.46 -6.39
N GLY A 57 -13.79 -10.48 -5.51
CA GLY A 57 -15.10 -9.90 -5.23
C GLY A 57 -15.66 -8.97 -6.31
N SER A 58 -14.81 -8.50 -7.23
CA SER A 58 -15.19 -7.54 -8.30
C SER A 58 -15.03 -8.09 -9.71
N SER A 59 -14.32 -9.21 -9.88
CA SER A 59 -13.91 -9.77 -11.17
C SER A 59 -13.08 -8.82 -12.03
N VAL A 60 -12.43 -7.83 -11.42
CA VAL A 60 -11.55 -6.88 -12.11
C VAL A 60 -10.15 -7.50 -12.32
N PRO A 61 -9.49 -7.27 -13.46
CA PRO A 61 -8.07 -7.54 -13.60
C PRO A 61 -7.24 -6.68 -12.63
N ILE A 62 -6.17 -7.24 -12.08
CA ILE A 62 -5.36 -6.63 -11.03
C ILE A 62 -3.96 -6.31 -11.56
N HIS A 63 -3.44 -5.12 -11.25
CA HIS A 63 -2.04 -4.75 -11.41
C HIS A 63 -1.45 -4.30 -10.07
N ILE A 64 -0.50 -5.07 -9.53
CA ILE A 64 0.21 -4.71 -8.30
C ILE A 64 1.39 -3.78 -8.67
N THR A 65 1.34 -2.53 -8.21
CA THR A 65 2.41 -1.55 -8.46
C THR A 65 3.67 -1.96 -7.71
N HIS A 66 4.83 -1.78 -8.33
CA HIS A 66 6.17 -1.97 -7.74
C HIS A 66 6.21 -3.13 -6.74
N PHE A 67 6.06 -4.35 -7.24
CA PHE A 67 6.09 -5.56 -6.45
C PHE A 67 7.55 -5.91 -6.10
N TYR A 68 7.91 -5.75 -4.83
CA TYR A 68 9.27 -6.01 -4.33
C TYR A 68 9.26 -6.57 -2.91
N HIS A 69 10.26 -7.40 -2.61
CA HIS A 69 10.53 -7.88 -1.26
C HIS A 69 11.29 -6.83 -0.46
N ARG A 70 10.81 -6.47 0.74
CA ARG A 70 11.48 -5.49 1.60
C ARG A 70 12.55 -6.20 2.41
N THR A 71 13.66 -5.52 2.69
CA THR A 71 14.68 -6.03 3.63
C THR A 71 14.11 -6.35 5.02
N THR A 72 13.04 -5.68 5.42
CA THR A 72 12.33 -5.92 6.69
C THR A 72 11.21 -6.97 6.58
N SER A 73 10.88 -7.44 5.38
CA SER A 73 9.85 -8.46 5.18
C SER A 73 10.38 -9.84 5.55
N PRO A 74 9.58 -10.69 6.22
CA PRO A 74 9.93 -12.09 6.41
C PRO A 74 9.92 -12.85 5.07
N GLY A 75 10.42 -14.09 5.08
CA GLY A 75 10.37 -14.97 3.92
C GLY A 75 11.22 -14.49 2.74
N SER A 76 10.95 -15.03 1.56
CA SER A 76 11.67 -14.72 0.32
C SER A 76 10.76 -14.11 -0.74
N ALA A 77 11.36 -13.46 -1.74
CA ALA A 77 10.64 -13.01 -2.93
C ALA A 77 9.92 -14.16 -3.65
N SER A 78 10.43 -15.40 -3.59
CA SER A 78 9.76 -16.57 -4.16
C SER A 78 8.38 -16.82 -3.55
N ARG A 79 8.18 -16.55 -2.25
CA ARG A 79 6.85 -16.66 -1.63
C ARG A 79 5.87 -15.61 -2.15
N MET A 80 6.38 -14.42 -2.47
CA MET A 80 5.57 -13.35 -3.06
C MET A 80 5.16 -13.71 -4.50
N LEU A 81 6.10 -14.23 -5.29
CA LEU A 81 5.82 -14.70 -6.66
C LEU A 81 4.83 -15.87 -6.65
N GLY A 82 5.01 -16.83 -5.75
CA GLY A 82 4.08 -17.96 -5.57
C GLY A 82 2.65 -17.50 -5.30
N LEU A 83 2.45 -16.44 -4.49
CA LEU A 83 1.11 -15.89 -4.26
C LEU A 83 0.43 -15.40 -5.56
N VAL A 84 1.20 -14.83 -6.49
CA VAL A 84 0.68 -14.38 -7.79
C VAL A 84 0.42 -15.55 -8.73
N GLU A 85 1.31 -16.56 -8.72
CA GLU A 85 1.15 -17.80 -9.48
C GLU A 85 -0.11 -18.55 -9.04
N ASP A 86 -0.28 -18.77 -7.73
CA ASP A 86 -1.46 -19.41 -7.14
C ASP A 86 -2.75 -18.67 -7.54
N ALA A 87 -2.76 -17.33 -7.46
CA ALA A 87 -3.91 -16.53 -7.85
C ALA A 87 -4.26 -16.66 -9.35
N ARG A 88 -3.25 -16.76 -10.22
CA ARG A 88 -3.46 -16.99 -11.65
C ARG A 88 -3.99 -18.39 -11.92
N ASP A 89 -3.50 -19.40 -11.21
CA ASP A 89 -4.00 -20.78 -11.30
C ASP A 89 -5.46 -20.89 -10.82
N GLU A 90 -5.87 -20.05 -9.88
CA GLU A 90 -7.28 -19.86 -9.48
C GLU A 90 -8.13 -19.11 -10.53
N GLY A 91 -7.53 -18.60 -11.60
CA GLY A 91 -8.21 -17.93 -12.71
C GLY A 91 -8.28 -16.41 -12.60
N LEU A 92 -7.57 -15.77 -11.66
CA LEU A 92 -7.49 -14.31 -11.61
C LEU A 92 -6.52 -13.78 -12.69
N ASP A 93 -6.91 -12.69 -13.35
CA ASP A 93 -5.98 -11.91 -14.18
C ASP A 93 -5.19 -10.95 -13.28
N VAL A 94 -4.00 -11.38 -12.86
CA VAL A 94 -3.11 -10.62 -11.98
C VAL A 94 -1.79 -10.36 -12.69
N THR A 95 -1.35 -9.11 -12.66
CA THR A 95 -0.05 -8.68 -13.17
C THR A 95 0.65 -7.80 -12.12
N PHE A 96 1.94 -7.57 -12.30
CA PHE A 96 2.70 -6.65 -11.47
C PHE A 96 3.83 -6.03 -12.26
N ASP A 97 4.32 -4.89 -11.79
CA ASP A 97 5.57 -4.28 -12.23
C ASP A 97 6.62 -4.27 -11.11
N SER A 98 7.86 -3.96 -11.45
CA SER A 98 8.91 -3.70 -10.47
C SER A 98 9.97 -2.78 -11.08
N TYR A 99 10.83 -2.21 -10.24
CA TYR A 99 11.92 -1.35 -10.68
C TYR A 99 13.28 -2.01 -10.38
N PRO A 100 14.29 -1.86 -11.26
CA PRO A 100 15.58 -2.53 -11.13
C PRO A 100 16.53 -1.80 -10.17
N TYR A 101 16.02 -1.34 -9.02
CA TYR A 101 16.77 -0.61 -8.01
C TYR A 101 16.49 -1.16 -6.61
N ASN A 102 17.47 -1.07 -5.73
CA ASN A 102 17.34 -1.43 -4.31
C ASN A 102 16.60 -0.37 -3.48
N LEU A 103 16.47 0.87 -3.99
CA LEU A 103 15.88 2.00 -3.29
C LEU A 103 14.58 2.44 -3.94
N SER A 104 13.58 2.72 -3.10
CA SER A 104 12.31 3.35 -3.49
C SER A 104 12.37 4.87 -3.34
N SER A 105 11.38 5.58 -3.88
CA SER A 105 11.21 7.03 -3.69
C SER A 105 9.74 7.38 -3.56
N THR A 106 9.42 8.29 -2.64
CA THR A 106 8.07 8.80 -2.40
C THR A 106 8.13 10.13 -1.63
N ARG A 107 6.98 10.70 -1.27
CA ARG A 107 6.89 11.95 -0.51
C ARG A 107 7.35 11.76 0.93
N LEU A 108 8.10 12.73 1.46
CA LEU A 108 8.57 12.72 2.86
C LEU A 108 7.43 12.58 3.88
N THR A 109 6.23 13.08 3.54
CA THR A 109 5.04 13.03 4.39
C THR A 109 4.57 11.61 4.69
N ILE A 110 5.03 10.60 3.95
CA ILE A 110 4.78 9.18 4.25
C ILE A 110 5.33 8.77 5.63
N LEU A 111 6.33 9.49 6.15
CA LEU A 111 6.91 9.21 7.48
C LEU A 111 6.01 9.67 8.64
N LEU A 112 5.02 10.52 8.35
CA LEU A 112 4.14 11.08 9.38
C LEU A 112 2.98 10.10 9.65
N PRO A 113 2.59 9.89 10.92
CA PRO A 113 1.42 9.08 11.28
C PRO A 113 0.15 9.52 10.55
N GLN A 114 -0.73 8.57 10.21
CA GLN A 114 -1.93 8.84 9.40
C GLN A 114 -2.82 9.94 9.99
N TRP A 115 -2.97 10.00 11.32
CA TRP A 115 -3.80 11.01 12.00
C TRP A 115 -3.36 12.45 11.71
N THR A 116 -2.11 12.68 11.32
CA THR A 116 -1.62 14.02 10.97
C THR A 116 -2.20 14.55 9.66
N HIS A 117 -2.71 13.67 8.81
CA HIS A 117 -3.28 14.00 7.50
C HIS A 117 -4.80 14.18 7.55
N ASP A 118 -5.45 13.86 8.68
CA ASP A 118 -6.87 14.16 8.87
C ASP A 118 -7.09 15.67 8.77
N GLY A 119 -8.11 16.12 8.04
CA GLY A 119 -8.30 17.54 7.71
C GLY A 119 -7.32 18.10 6.67
N GLY A 120 -6.49 17.27 6.04
CA GLY A 120 -5.64 17.64 4.92
C GLY A 120 -4.47 18.56 5.27
N TYR A 121 -4.04 19.37 4.29
CA TYR A 121 -2.84 20.20 4.40
C TYR A 121 -2.89 21.19 5.57
N ASP A 122 -4.02 21.87 5.77
CA ASP A 122 -4.13 22.90 6.79
C ASP A 122 -3.95 22.33 8.20
N ASN A 123 -4.57 21.18 8.49
CA ASN A 123 -4.40 20.51 9.77
C ASN A 123 -2.99 19.92 9.93
N LEU A 124 -2.42 19.33 8.88
CA LEU A 124 -1.03 18.88 8.89
C LEU A 124 -0.07 20.02 9.28
N MET A 125 -0.27 21.21 8.70
CA MET A 125 0.53 22.39 9.04
C MET A 125 0.28 22.88 10.47
N ALA A 126 -0.95 22.78 10.98
CA ALA A 126 -1.26 23.12 12.36
C ALA A 126 -0.55 22.17 13.35
N VAL A 127 -0.60 20.86 13.08
CA VAL A 127 0.10 19.81 13.83
C VAL A 127 1.61 20.06 13.85
N LEU A 128 2.20 20.40 12.71
CA LEU A 128 3.64 20.68 12.62
C LEU A 128 4.07 21.98 13.29
N ARG A 129 3.16 22.94 13.51
CA ARG A 129 3.44 24.19 14.23
C ARG A 129 3.24 24.07 15.74
N ASP A 130 2.44 23.12 16.22
CA ASP A 130 2.19 22.91 17.65
C ASP A 130 3.34 22.11 18.31
N PRO A 131 4.07 22.69 19.29
CA PRO A 131 5.15 21.99 20.00
C PRO A 131 4.72 20.70 20.70
N LYS A 132 3.49 20.62 21.23
CA LYS A 132 2.98 19.42 21.90
C LYS A 132 2.72 18.30 20.90
N GLN A 133 2.15 18.63 19.74
CA GLN A 133 1.93 17.66 18.68
C GLN A 133 3.24 17.20 18.06
N ARG A 134 4.22 18.09 17.88
CA ARG A 134 5.59 17.70 17.46
C ARG A 134 6.24 16.73 18.45
N GLU A 135 6.02 16.90 19.74
CA GLU A 135 6.55 15.99 20.74
C GLU A 135 5.89 14.61 20.66
N ARG A 136 4.57 14.57 20.41
CA ARG A 136 3.88 13.32 20.09
C ARG A 136 4.45 12.66 18.83
N LEU A 137 4.68 13.44 17.77
CA LEU A 137 5.26 12.94 16.52
C LEU A 137 6.63 12.30 16.73
N ARG A 138 7.52 12.93 17.51
CA ARG A 138 8.84 12.35 17.82
C ARG A 138 8.75 10.98 18.48
N LYS A 139 7.71 10.73 19.26
CA LYS A 139 7.50 9.46 19.97
C LYS A 139 6.90 8.38 19.08
N GLU A 140 6.02 8.77 18.15
CA GLU A 140 5.29 7.85 17.27
C GLU A 140 6.02 7.54 15.95
N MET A 141 6.86 8.46 15.47
CA MET A 141 7.63 8.24 14.25
C MET A 141 8.70 7.18 14.48
N THR A 142 8.62 6.11 13.69
CA THR A 142 9.63 5.04 13.67
C THR A 142 10.28 4.95 12.30
N PRO A 143 11.56 4.53 12.21
CA PRO A 143 12.19 4.26 10.93
C PRO A 143 11.39 3.23 10.14
N ARG A 144 11.06 3.51 8.87
CA ARG A 144 10.39 2.55 7.97
C ARG A 144 11.38 1.61 7.26
N SER A 145 12.67 1.95 7.29
CA SER A 145 13.79 1.18 6.74
C SER A 145 15.08 1.51 7.52
N GLY A 146 16.18 0.82 7.21
CA GLY A 146 17.51 1.25 7.62
C GLY A 146 17.84 2.65 7.11
N SER A 147 18.75 3.33 7.79
CA SER A 147 19.25 4.63 7.34
C SER A 147 20.22 4.47 6.17
N TRP A 148 20.54 5.57 5.49
CA TRP A 148 21.57 5.59 4.44
C TRP A 148 22.92 5.04 4.93
N THR A 149 23.23 5.18 6.22
CA THR A 149 24.49 4.70 6.82
C THR A 149 24.45 3.24 7.24
N ASP A 150 23.29 2.58 7.21
CA ASP A 150 23.12 1.17 7.57
C ASP A 150 23.07 0.23 6.35
N MET A 151 23.19 0.79 5.13
CA MET A 151 23.24 0.07 3.85
C MET A 151 24.67 -0.05 3.33
#